data_AF-A0A2G6J655-F1
#
_entry.id   AF-A0A2G6J655-F1
#
_cell.length_a   1.000
_cell.length_b   1.000
_cell.length_c   1.000
_cell.angle_alpha   90.00
_cell.angle_beta   90.00
_cell.angle_gamma   90.00
#
_symmetry.space_group_name_H-M   'P 1'
#
loop_
_entity.id
_entity.type
_entity.pdbx_description
1 polymer ?
#
loop_
_entity_poly.entity_id
_entity_poly.type
_entity_poly.pdbx_seq_one_letter_code
_entity_poly.pdbx_strand_id
1 'polypeptide(L)'
;MSLKHLLVSLCAALLLAAGAAWAPPPSADRGASVNENYSVAMVAAPMKAGATGAAVVTFKVDGGFHWNRDYPAKVTVADGSPSGAAVKVGKRELKQLKGDFQATEDGATVKIPLSAVAAGQDTLRVDSRFSICNERMCLIKKASVDVEVVVTP
;
A
#
# COMPACT_ATOMS: atom_id res chain seq x y z
N MET A 1 -3.45 32.07 74.63
CA MET A 1 -2.74 33.00 73.72
C MET A 1 -2.29 32.20 72.51
N SER A 2 -2.69 32.68 71.33
CA SER A 2 -2.44 32.09 70.01
C SER A 2 -0.97 32.27 69.60
N LEU A 3 -0.33 31.26 69.03
CA LEU A 3 0.82 31.49 68.14
C LEU A 3 0.93 30.40 67.07
N LYS A 4 0.79 30.87 65.83
CA LYS A 4 0.98 30.15 64.57
C LYS A 4 2.49 29.91 64.33
N HIS A 5 2.79 28.96 63.45
CA HIS A 5 3.88 28.90 62.44
C HIS A 5 4.39 27.45 62.32
N LEU A 6 3.85 26.64 61.42
CA LEU A 6 4.23 26.50 59.99
C LEU A 6 5.74 26.25 59.78
N LEU A 7 6.11 25.00 59.50
CA LEU A 7 7.11 24.68 58.49
C LEU A 7 6.86 23.28 57.96
N VAL A 8 6.36 23.27 56.73
CA VAL A 8 5.89 22.12 55.95
C VAL A 8 7.09 21.38 55.39
N SER A 9 7.06 20.06 55.58
CA SER A 9 8.08 19.09 55.16
C SER A 9 8.25 19.06 53.64
N LEU A 10 9.50 18.91 53.24
CA LEU A 10 10.03 18.82 51.89
C LEU A 10 9.36 17.68 51.08
N CYS A 11 8.68 18.01 49.99
CA CYS A 11 8.18 17.06 49.00
C CYS A 11 9.28 16.82 47.95
N ALA A 12 9.97 15.67 48.03
CA ALA A 12 10.81 15.19 46.94
C ALA A 12 10.07 14.08 46.20
N ALA A 13 9.30 14.46 45.16
CA ALA A 13 8.71 13.51 44.24
C ALA A 13 9.63 13.38 43.01
N LEU A 14 10.24 12.19 42.87
CA LEU A 14 10.90 11.75 41.64
C LEU A 14 9.88 11.73 40.50
N LEU A 15 10.09 12.56 39.49
CA LEU A 15 9.43 12.44 38.18
C LEU A 15 10.32 11.61 37.26
N LEU A 16 9.98 10.34 37.10
CA LEU A 16 10.42 9.53 35.95
C LEU A 16 9.73 10.08 34.69
N ALA A 17 10.48 10.79 33.86
CA ALA A 17 10.05 11.12 32.51
C ALA A 17 10.12 9.85 31.65
N ALA A 18 8.98 9.17 31.49
CA ALA A 18 8.80 8.17 30.46
C ALA A 18 8.83 8.88 29.10
N GLY A 19 9.98 8.80 28.41
CA GLY A 19 10.10 9.18 27.01
C GLY A 19 9.23 8.27 26.17
N ALA A 20 7.99 8.68 25.90
CA ALA A 20 7.19 8.09 24.84
C ALA A 20 7.94 8.35 23.53
N ALA A 21 8.58 7.31 23.00
CA ALA A 21 9.15 7.32 21.67
C ALA A 21 8.01 7.65 20.70
N TRP A 22 7.99 8.89 20.20
CA TRP A 22 7.12 9.28 19.11
C TRP A 22 7.65 8.56 17.87
N ALA A 23 7.13 7.36 17.64
CA ALA A 23 7.31 6.71 16.35
C ALA A 23 6.61 7.61 15.32
N PRO A 24 7.32 8.07 14.28
CA PRO A 24 6.66 8.80 13.21
C PRO A 24 5.54 7.90 12.63
N PRO A 25 4.38 8.48 12.25
CA PRO A 25 3.36 7.70 11.54
C PRO A 25 4.00 7.06 10.30
N PRO A 26 3.58 5.85 9.89
CA PRO A 26 4.07 5.23 8.67
C PRO A 26 3.89 6.22 7.51
N SER A 27 4.99 6.56 6.85
CA SER A 27 5.01 7.53 5.75
C SER A 27 3.97 7.16 4.69
N ALA A 28 3.05 8.08 4.42
CA ALA A 28 1.89 7.92 3.53
C ALA A 28 2.23 7.94 2.03
N ASP A 29 3.51 7.95 1.64
CA ASP A 29 3.94 7.96 0.24
C ASP A 29 4.22 6.55 -0.33
N ARG A 30 4.02 5.50 0.47
CA ARG A 30 4.18 4.11 0.03
C ARG A 30 2.86 3.59 -0.56
N GLY A 31 2.71 3.75 -1.88
CA GLY A 31 1.56 3.18 -2.60
C GLY A 31 1.21 3.84 -3.90
N ALA A 32 1.76 5.02 -4.22
CA ALA A 32 1.45 5.73 -5.45
C ALA A 32 2.70 6.10 -6.25
N SER A 33 2.63 5.94 -7.57
CA SER A 33 3.57 6.49 -8.54
C SER A 33 2.80 7.42 -9.46
N VAL A 34 3.18 8.69 -9.52
CA VAL A 34 2.51 9.72 -10.33
C VAL A 34 3.48 10.26 -11.36
N ASN A 35 3.01 10.38 -12.60
CA ASN A 35 3.74 10.94 -13.73
C ASN A 35 2.79 11.86 -14.52
N GLU A 36 3.33 12.64 -15.44
CA GLU A 36 2.56 13.61 -16.25
C GLU A 36 1.39 12.98 -17.05
N ASN A 37 1.49 11.71 -17.46
CA ASN A 37 0.51 11.04 -18.32
C ASN A 37 -0.22 9.88 -17.63
N TYR A 38 0.12 9.55 -16.38
CA TYR A 38 -0.51 8.45 -15.66
C TYR A 38 -0.22 8.47 -14.15
N SER A 39 -1.07 7.79 -13.38
CA SER A 39 -0.77 7.40 -12.00
C SER A 39 -1.05 5.92 -11.75
N VAL A 40 -0.30 5.31 -10.84
CA VAL A 40 -0.51 3.95 -10.35
C VAL A 40 -0.61 4.02 -8.84
N ALA A 41 -1.68 3.49 -8.27
CA ALA A 41 -1.87 3.39 -6.83
C ALA A 41 -2.17 1.95 -6.41
N MET A 42 -1.75 1.55 -5.22
CA MET A 42 -2.13 0.27 -4.64
C MET A 42 -2.69 0.44 -3.23
N VAL A 43 -3.81 -0.23 -2.96
CA VAL A 43 -4.46 -0.25 -1.65
C VAL A 43 -4.77 -1.68 -1.23
N ALA A 44 -4.74 -1.94 0.07
CA ALA A 44 -5.16 -3.19 0.67
C ALA A 44 -5.97 -2.89 1.94
N ALA A 45 -7.14 -3.50 2.07
CA ALA A 45 -7.93 -3.38 3.29
C ALA A 45 -7.34 -4.30 4.38
N PRO A 46 -7.43 -3.92 5.67
CA PRO A 46 -7.10 -4.83 6.76
C PRO A 46 -7.91 -6.12 6.68
N MET A 47 -7.28 -7.25 7.00
CA MET A 47 -7.89 -8.57 6.98
C MET A 47 -7.91 -9.20 8.36
N LYS A 48 -8.78 -10.17 8.58
CA LYS A 48 -8.72 -11.08 9.74
C LYS A 48 -7.93 -12.33 9.38
N ALA A 49 -7.23 -12.92 10.34
CA ALA A 49 -6.54 -14.19 10.13
C ALA A 49 -7.53 -15.26 9.62
N GLY A 50 -7.11 -16.03 8.61
CA GLY A 50 -7.96 -17.01 7.94
C GLY A 50 -8.91 -16.45 6.86
N ALA A 51 -9.05 -15.13 6.74
CA ALA A 51 -9.87 -14.52 5.69
C ALA A 51 -9.14 -14.46 4.33
N THR A 52 -9.92 -14.35 3.27
CA THR A 52 -9.42 -13.99 1.93
C THR A 52 -9.72 -12.53 1.63
N GLY A 53 -8.88 -11.91 0.81
CA GLY A 53 -9.01 -10.53 0.40
C GLY A 53 -8.24 -10.24 -0.87
N ALA A 54 -8.00 -8.97 -1.14
CA ALA A 54 -7.18 -8.55 -2.27
C ALA A 54 -6.46 -7.23 -2.00
N ALA A 55 -5.27 -7.10 -2.56
CA ALA A 55 -4.71 -5.79 -2.86
C ALA A 55 -5.20 -5.34 -4.24
N VAL A 56 -5.51 -4.06 -4.39
CA VAL A 56 -6.06 -3.48 -5.62
C VAL A 56 -5.07 -2.49 -6.17
N VAL A 57 -4.56 -2.78 -7.37
CA VAL A 57 -3.73 -1.84 -8.15
C VAL A 57 -4.65 -1.09 -9.09
N THR A 58 -4.60 0.24 -9.04
CA THR A 58 -5.38 1.16 -9.87
C THR A 58 -4.44 1.95 -10.74
N PHE A 59 -4.67 1.91 -12.05
CA PHE A 59 -4.01 2.73 -13.05
C PHE A 59 -4.98 3.80 -13.51
N LYS A 60 -4.55 5.06 -13.52
CA LYS A 60 -5.27 6.16 -14.18
C LYS A 60 -4.37 6.72 -15.27
N VAL A 61 -4.95 6.99 -16.43
CA VAL A 61 -4.29 7.61 -17.57
C VAL A 61 -4.73 9.08 -17.63
N ASP A 62 -3.81 9.95 -18.04
CA ASP A 62 -4.01 11.39 -18.16
C ASP A 62 -3.20 11.92 -19.36
N GLY A 63 -3.08 13.24 -19.52
CA GLY A 63 -2.21 13.88 -20.49
C GLY A 63 -2.66 13.69 -21.94
N GLY A 64 -3.95 13.45 -22.18
CA GLY A 64 -4.50 13.17 -23.51
C GLY A 64 -4.19 11.77 -24.04
N PHE A 65 -3.78 10.85 -23.16
CA PHE A 65 -3.62 9.44 -23.48
C PHE A 65 -4.84 8.63 -23.04
N HIS A 66 -4.98 7.43 -23.59
CA HIS A 66 -5.90 6.38 -23.17
C HIS A 66 -5.14 5.07 -22.95
N TRP A 67 -5.74 4.16 -22.19
CA TRP A 67 -5.19 2.84 -21.93
C TRP A 67 -5.16 1.97 -23.19
N ASN A 68 -4.01 1.33 -23.46
CA ASN A 68 -3.89 0.41 -24.60
C ASN A 68 -4.39 -0.99 -24.22
N ARG A 69 -5.59 -1.34 -24.68
CA ARG A 69 -6.23 -2.65 -24.42
C ARG A 69 -5.62 -3.82 -25.22
N ASP A 70 -4.88 -3.53 -26.28
CA ASP A 70 -4.24 -4.54 -27.13
C ASP A 70 -2.82 -4.90 -26.67
N TYR A 71 -2.18 -4.02 -25.89
CA TYR A 71 -0.87 -4.29 -25.32
C TYR A 71 -0.96 -5.38 -24.22
N PRO A 72 -0.03 -6.34 -24.16
CA PRO A 72 -0.01 -7.39 -23.13
C PRO A 72 0.45 -6.83 -21.76
N ALA A 73 -0.35 -5.96 -21.16
CA ALA A 73 -0.07 -5.38 -19.86
C ALA A 73 -0.01 -6.47 -18.77
N LYS A 74 0.87 -6.27 -17.79
CA LYS A 74 1.07 -7.20 -16.68
C LYS A 74 1.35 -6.49 -15.36
N VAL A 75 0.90 -7.12 -14.27
CA VAL A 75 1.29 -6.84 -12.88
C VAL A 75 1.95 -8.09 -12.33
N THR A 76 3.15 -7.94 -11.77
CA THR A 76 3.93 -9.02 -11.19
C THR A 76 4.23 -8.69 -9.72
N VAL A 77 3.94 -9.61 -8.81
CA VAL A 77 4.37 -9.48 -7.40
C VAL A 77 5.88 -9.68 -7.35
N ALA A 78 6.58 -8.68 -6.83
CA ALA A 78 8.05 -8.66 -6.80
C ALA A 78 8.63 -9.83 -5.99
N ASP A 79 9.84 -10.25 -6.34
CA ASP A 79 10.53 -11.31 -5.60
C ASP A 79 10.76 -10.88 -4.14
N GLY A 80 10.66 -11.83 -3.20
CA GLY A 80 10.71 -11.54 -1.77
C GLY A 80 9.48 -10.81 -1.20
N SER A 81 8.46 -10.54 -2.03
CA SER A 81 7.17 -10.00 -1.59
C SER A 81 6.09 -11.10 -1.55
N PRO A 82 5.19 -11.12 -0.54
CA PRO A 82 5.17 -10.24 0.64
C PRO A 82 6.39 -10.46 1.54
N SER A 83 6.86 -9.41 2.21
CA SER A 83 8.11 -9.42 3.00
C SER A 83 8.00 -10.15 4.34
N GLY A 84 6.82 -10.68 4.69
CA GLY A 84 6.57 -11.39 5.94
C GLY A 84 5.71 -12.63 5.73
N ALA A 85 5.11 -13.12 6.82
CA ALA A 85 4.37 -14.38 6.85
C ALA A 85 2.87 -14.20 7.09
N ALA A 86 2.39 -12.95 7.23
CA ALA A 86 1.00 -12.66 7.58
C ALA A 86 0.05 -12.96 6.41
N VAL A 87 0.50 -12.82 5.15
CA VAL A 87 -0.33 -13.07 3.97
C VAL A 87 0.35 -13.98 2.93
N LYS A 88 -0.47 -14.72 2.18
CA LYS A 88 -0.07 -15.46 0.98
C LYS A 88 -0.70 -14.81 -0.25
N VAL A 89 0.06 -14.76 -1.34
CA VAL A 89 -0.41 -14.26 -2.64
C VAL A 89 -0.93 -15.45 -3.46
N GLY A 90 -2.20 -15.39 -3.87
CA GLY A 90 -2.83 -16.46 -4.66
C GLY A 90 -2.40 -16.49 -6.12
N LYS A 91 -2.00 -15.34 -6.68
CA LYS A 91 -1.52 -15.23 -8.07
C LYS A 91 -0.44 -14.15 -8.17
N ARG A 92 0.76 -14.55 -8.60
CA ARG A 92 1.93 -13.65 -8.66
C ARG A 92 2.08 -12.89 -9.97
N GLU A 93 1.47 -13.36 -11.06
CA GLU A 93 1.50 -12.69 -12.35
C GLU A 93 0.09 -12.56 -12.90
N LEU A 94 -0.37 -11.33 -13.10
CA LEU A 94 -1.68 -10.99 -13.64
C LEU A 94 -1.51 -10.35 -15.01
N LYS A 95 -2.30 -10.77 -15.99
CA LYS A 95 -2.15 -10.38 -17.40
C LYS A 95 -3.47 -9.87 -17.97
N GLN A 96 -3.41 -8.75 -18.67
CA GLN A 96 -4.56 -8.15 -19.33
C GLN A 96 -5.21 -9.10 -20.34
N LEU A 97 -4.41 -9.70 -21.23
CA LEU A 97 -4.90 -10.64 -22.25
C LEU A 97 -5.36 -12.00 -21.68
N LYS A 98 -5.32 -12.16 -20.35
CA LYS A 98 -5.90 -13.31 -19.63
C LYS A 98 -7.13 -12.93 -18.80
N GLY A 99 -7.62 -11.69 -18.93
CA GLY A 99 -8.81 -11.21 -18.24
C GLY A 99 -8.58 -10.77 -16.80
N ASP A 100 -7.32 -10.62 -16.35
CA ASP A 100 -7.02 -10.20 -14.98
C ASP A 100 -7.22 -8.68 -14.75
N PHE A 101 -7.42 -7.92 -15.82
CA PHE A 101 -7.54 -6.46 -15.80
C PHE A 101 -8.98 -6.07 -16.11
N GLN A 102 -9.53 -5.19 -15.27
CA GLN A 102 -10.74 -4.44 -15.58
C GLN A 102 -10.31 -3.12 -16.20
N ALA A 103 -10.21 -3.07 -17.53
CA ALA A 103 -9.70 -1.93 -18.28
C ALA A 103 -10.82 -1.12 -18.96
N THR A 104 -10.63 0.18 -18.97
CA THR A 104 -11.43 1.21 -19.68
C THR A 104 -10.46 2.11 -20.46
N GLU A 105 -10.94 3.11 -21.18
CA GLU A 105 -10.04 4.09 -21.82
C GLU A 105 -9.24 4.90 -20.79
N ASP A 106 -9.83 5.20 -19.63
CA ASP A 106 -9.22 6.03 -18.58
C ASP A 106 -8.17 5.30 -17.74
N GLY A 107 -8.01 3.98 -17.93
CA GLY A 107 -7.07 3.17 -17.17
C GLY A 107 -7.59 1.77 -16.85
N ALA A 108 -7.04 1.16 -15.80
CA ALA A 108 -7.33 -0.22 -15.45
C ALA A 108 -7.28 -0.47 -13.94
N THR A 109 -7.98 -1.51 -13.50
CA THR A 109 -7.88 -2.04 -12.13
C THR A 109 -7.50 -3.50 -12.15
N VAL A 110 -6.62 -3.91 -11.23
CA VAL A 110 -6.14 -5.28 -11.06
C VAL A 110 -6.29 -5.70 -9.61
N LYS A 111 -6.92 -6.85 -9.36
CA LYS A 111 -7.08 -7.42 -8.01
C LYS A 111 -6.09 -8.55 -7.81
N ILE A 112 -5.19 -8.40 -6.85
CA ILE A 112 -4.21 -9.41 -6.45
C ILE A 112 -4.82 -10.21 -5.30
N PRO A 113 -5.16 -11.49 -5.50
CA PRO A 113 -5.81 -12.28 -4.45
C PRO A 113 -4.82 -12.55 -3.31
N LEU A 114 -5.28 -12.31 -2.08
CA LEU A 114 -4.53 -12.54 -0.86
C LEU A 114 -5.29 -13.50 0.08
N SER A 115 -4.54 -14.29 0.83
CA SER A 115 -5.06 -15.08 1.95
C SER A 115 -4.32 -14.69 3.22
N ALA A 116 -5.04 -14.24 4.24
CA ALA A 116 -4.50 -13.94 5.56
C ALA A 116 -4.22 -15.24 6.33
N VAL A 117 -3.01 -15.37 6.86
CA VAL A 117 -2.53 -16.60 7.53
C VAL A 117 -2.41 -16.40 9.03
N ALA A 118 -1.78 -15.31 9.47
CA ALA A 118 -1.53 -15.01 10.86
C ALA A 118 -1.58 -13.51 11.09
N ALA A 119 -1.91 -13.09 12.32
CA ALA A 119 -1.85 -11.69 12.69
C ALA A 119 -0.44 -11.12 12.48
N GLY A 120 -0.36 -9.90 11.97
CA GLY A 120 0.90 -9.26 11.62
C GLY A 120 0.74 -8.23 10.51
N GLN A 121 1.87 -7.75 10.01
CA GLN A 121 1.94 -6.80 8.91
C GLN A 121 2.93 -7.31 7.87
N ASP A 122 2.54 -7.28 6.61
CA ASP A 122 3.41 -7.59 5.48
C ASP A 122 3.48 -6.39 4.55
N THR A 123 4.61 -6.17 3.86
CA THR A 123 4.66 -5.25 2.73
C THR A 123 4.51 -6.04 1.43
N LEU A 124 3.50 -5.71 0.64
CA LEU A 124 3.29 -6.26 -0.69
C LEU A 124 3.79 -5.26 -1.75
N ARG A 125 4.79 -5.65 -2.53
CA ARG A 125 5.34 -4.87 -3.65
C ARG A 125 5.01 -5.52 -4.98
N VAL A 126 4.70 -4.67 -5.97
CA VAL A 126 4.38 -5.10 -7.33
C VAL A 126 5.08 -4.25 -8.38
N ASP A 127 5.42 -4.89 -9.49
CA ASP A 127 5.96 -4.26 -10.69
C ASP A 127 4.95 -4.39 -11.83
N SER A 128 4.69 -3.27 -12.51
CA SER A 128 3.72 -3.17 -13.57
C SER A 128 4.41 -2.81 -14.88
N ARG A 129 3.95 -3.40 -15.98
CA ARG A 129 4.31 -3.01 -17.34
C ARG A 129 3.05 -2.88 -18.17
N PHE A 130 2.84 -1.73 -18.77
CA PHE A 130 1.61 -1.41 -19.49
C PHE A 130 1.91 -0.41 -20.62
N SER A 131 0.90 -0.09 -21.41
CA SER A 131 1.00 0.87 -22.50
C SER A 131 -0.18 1.83 -22.48
N ILE A 132 0.10 3.10 -22.77
CA ILE A 132 -0.91 4.15 -22.96
C ILE A 132 -0.70 4.75 -24.35
N CYS A 133 -1.76 5.06 -25.07
CA CYS A 133 -1.70 5.58 -26.44
C CYS A 133 -2.44 6.90 -26.57
N ASN A 134 -2.08 7.66 -27.59
CA ASN A 134 -2.90 8.71 -28.15
C ASN A 134 -2.98 8.48 -29.66
N GLU A 135 -3.52 9.44 -30.41
CA GLU A 135 -3.68 9.34 -31.87
C GLU A 135 -2.35 9.16 -32.63
N ARG A 136 -1.23 9.56 -32.04
CA ARG A 136 0.07 9.61 -32.71
C ARG A 136 0.97 8.45 -32.33
N MET A 137 0.91 8.01 -31.08
CA MET A 137 1.89 7.06 -30.54
C MET A 137 1.40 6.32 -29.30
N CYS A 138 2.07 5.21 -29.01
CA CYS A 138 1.91 4.46 -27.78
C CYS A 138 3.20 4.48 -26.95
N LEU A 139 3.06 4.69 -25.65
CA LEU A 139 4.14 4.72 -24.68
C LEU A 139 4.08 3.50 -23.79
N ILE A 140 5.12 2.67 -23.81
CA ILE A 140 5.28 1.56 -22.86
C ILE A 140 5.84 2.12 -21.56
N LYS A 141 5.14 1.87 -20.45
CA LYS A 141 5.47 2.35 -19.11
C LYS A 141 5.80 1.19 -18.17
N LYS A 142 6.57 1.54 -17.14
CA LYS A 142 6.87 0.68 -15.99
C LYS A 142 6.60 1.48 -14.73
N ALA A 143 6.01 0.82 -13.73
CA ALA A 143 5.79 1.41 -12.42
C ALA A 143 5.94 0.34 -11.34
N SER A 144 6.49 0.72 -10.20
CA SER A 144 6.56 -0.13 -9.01
C SER A 144 5.85 0.59 -7.88
N VAL A 145 4.97 -0.12 -7.18
CA VAL A 145 4.26 0.39 -5.99
C VAL A 145 4.25 -0.69 -4.92
N ASP A 146 4.18 -0.29 -3.67
CA ASP A 146 4.06 -1.18 -2.52
C ASP A 146 2.96 -0.72 -1.57
N VAL A 147 2.41 -1.65 -0.79
CA VAL A 147 1.36 -1.37 0.19
C VAL A 147 1.60 -2.23 1.42
N GLU A 148 1.32 -1.68 2.59
CA GLU A 148 1.24 -2.45 3.83
C GLU A 148 -0.09 -3.22 3.87
N VAL A 149 -0.02 -4.49 4.25
CA VAL A 149 -1.17 -5.36 4.44
C VAL A 149 -1.21 -5.77 5.90
N VAL A 150 -2.24 -5.29 6.61
CA VAL A 150 -2.43 -5.56 8.04
C VAL A 150 -3.37 -6.74 8.21
N VAL A 151 -2.94 -7.74 8.98
CA VAL A 151 -3.75 -8.87 9.41
C VAL A 151 -3.98 -8.79 10.92
N THR A 152 -5.25 -8.74 11.28
CA THR A 152 -5.72 -8.79 12.67
C THR A 152 -6.03 -10.23 13.08
N PRO A 153 -5.97 -10.57 14.38
CA PRO A 153 -6.37 -11.89 14.89
C PRO A 153 -7.78 -12.31 14.47
#